data_AF-A0A7R9Q7X3-F1
#
_entry.id   AF-A0A7R9Q7X3-F1
#
_cell.length_a   1.000
_cell.length_b   1.000
_cell.length_c   1.000
_cell.angle_alpha   90.00
_cell.angle_beta   90.00
_cell.angle_gamma   90.00
#
_symmetry.space_group_name_H-M   'P 1'
#
loop_
_entity.id
_entity.type
_entity.pdbx_description
1 polymer ?
#
loop_
_entity_poly.entity_id
_entity_poly.type
_entity_poly.pdbx_seq_one_letter_code
_entity_poly.pdbx_strand_id
1 'polypeptide(L)'
;QIGYCPQFDGLLEQLTGRETLVLFCRLRGIKENDMERHIQDISKLLFFEMHLNKLVMNYSGGTKRKLSTAVALLGNPSVSFLDEPTTGVDPVARRCLWDALTKKLNEGRSIVLTSHSMEECEALCNRLIIMVNGRICCIGSPQQLKNKFGKGYTVRIKVRTGLTDSNQNLSEGERRHSKIAWRNNSIISNDIVLDTNIKDVKDFMEKSFIGCELKEIHYNLLNYYLNDTDLTWAHIFGAIERAKNTLNIEDYSVGQTTLEQIFLTFASKQKEDIKL
;
A
#
# COMPACT_ATOMS: atom_id res chain seq x y z
N GLN A 1 -30.77 7.12 -7.80
CA GLN A 1 -30.63 5.73 -7.32
C GLN A 1 -29.23 5.55 -6.74
N ILE A 2 -29.08 4.74 -5.69
CA ILE A 2 -27.81 4.50 -4.99
C ILE A 2 -27.30 3.08 -5.29
N GLY A 3 -26.00 2.95 -5.56
CA GLY A 3 -25.27 1.68 -5.66
C GLY A 3 -24.67 1.27 -4.32
N TYR A 4 -24.67 -0.02 -3.98
CA TYR A 4 -24.00 -0.53 -2.78
C TYR A 4 -23.31 -1.86 -3.06
N CYS A 5 -22.03 -1.97 -2.70
CA CYS A 5 -21.24 -3.20 -2.68
C CYS A 5 -20.87 -3.49 -1.22
N PRO A 6 -21.42 -4.55 -0.60
CA PRO A 6 -21.07 -4.94 0.77
C PRO A 6 -19.69 -5.61 0.88
N GLN A 7 -19.11 -5.63 2.09
CA GLN A 7 -17.85 -6.33 2.37
C GLN A 7 -17.94 -7.84 2.11
N PHE A 8 -19.09 -8.46 2.35
CA PHE A 8 -19.36 -9.87 2.05
C PHE A 8 -20.20 -9.99 0.77
N ASP A 9 -19.75 -10.83 -0.16
CA ASP A 9 -20.41 -10.99 -1.46
C ASP A 9 -21.78 -11.68 -1.29
N GLY A 10 -22.86 -10.91 -1.32
CA GLY A 10 -24.26 -11.38 -1.24
C GLY A 10 -24.78 -11.94 -2.58
N LEU A 11 -23.95 -12.73 -3.27
CA LEU A 11 -24.26 -13.25 -4.61
C LEU A 11 -24.94 -14.62 -4.53
N LEU A 12 -25.87 -14.87 -5.46
CA LEU A 12 -26.56 -16.15 -5.58
C LEU A 12 -25.65 -17.16 -6.29
N GLU A 13 -25.16 -18.15 -5.56
CA GLU A 13 -24.13 -19.09 -6.05
C GLU A 13 -24.62 -19.99 -7.20
N GLN A 14 -25.93 -20.24 -7.26
CA GLN A 14 -26.59 -21.07 -8.27
C GLN A 14 -26.85 -20.32 -9.59
N LEU A 15 -26.70 -19.00 -9.62
CA LEU A 15 -26.84 -18.22 -10.84
C LEU A 15 -25.50 -18.06 -11.54
N THR A 16 -25.55 -17.84 -12.85
CA THR A 16 -24.40 -17.33 -13.61
C THR A 16 -24.21 -15.84 -13.36
N GLY A 17 -23.02 -15.32 -13.65
CA GLY A 17 -22.76 -13.87 -13.56
C GLY A 17 -23.70 -13.07 -14.46
N ARG A 18 -24.00 -13.57 -15.66
CA ARG A 18 -24.96 -12.97 -16.59
C ARG A 18 -26.38 -12.93 -16.00
N GLU A 19 -26.88 -14.04 -15.47
CA GLU A 19 -28.22 -14.09 -14.84
C GLU A 19 -28.30 -13.17 -13.62
N THR A 20 -27.23 -13.11 -12.83
CA THR A 20 -27.14 -12.19 -11.70
C THR A 20 -27.26 -10.74 -12.16
N LEU A 21 -26.52 -10.33 -13.19
CA LEU A 21 -26.61 -8.98 -13.72
C LEU A 21 -27.98 -8.69 -14.34
N VAL A 22 -28.59 -9.63 -15.07
CA VAL A 22 -29.95 -9.51 -15.59
C VAL A 22 -30.96 -9.30 -14.46
N LEU A 23 -30.85 -10.07 -13.38
CA LEU A 23 -31.71 -9.94 -12.20
C LEU A 23 -31.61 -8.53 -11.62
N PHE A 24 -30.38 -8.03 -11.37
CA PHE A 24 -30.19 -6.70 -10.82
C PHE A 24 -30.56 -5.58 -11.80
N CYS A 25 -30.39 -5.77 -13.12
CA CYS A 25 -30.89 -4.83 -14.13
C CYS A 25 -32.41 -4.65 -14.03
N ARG A 26 -33.15 -5.77 -13.91
CA ARG A 26 -34.61 -5.76 -13.77
C ARG A 26 -35.03 -5.08 -12.46
N LEU A 27 -34.36 -5.40 -11.35
CA LEU A 27 -34.63 -4.77 -10.05
C LEU A 27 -34.37 -3.25 -10.06
N ARG A 28 -33.40 -2.79 -10.85
CA ARG A 28 -33.07 -1.36 -11.01
C ARG A 28 -34.01 -0.62 -11.97
N GLY A 29 -34.87 -1.35 -12.71
CA GLY A 29 -35.77 -0.78 -13.70
C GLY A 29 -35.10 -0.40 -15.03
N ILE A 30 -33.98 -1.06 -15.38
CA ILE A 30 -33.32 -0.87 -16.67
C ILE A 30 -34.16 -1.53 -17.77
N LYS A 31 -34.40 -0.81 -18.88
CA LYS A 31 -35.17 -1.32 -20.02
C LYS A 31 -34.49 -2.53 -20.65
N GLU A 32 -35.27 -3.52 -21.09
CA GLU A 32 -34.71 -4.74 -21.69
C GLU A 32 -33.85 -4.46 -22.92
N ASN A 33 -34.19 -3.43 -23.70
CA ASN A 33 -33.42 -3.01 -24.89
C ASN A 33 -31.99 -2.54 -24.54
N ASP A 34 -31.81 -1.95 -23.35
CA ASP A 34 -30.51 -1.41 -22.90
C ASP A 34 -29.74 -2.40 -22.01
N MET A 35 -30.39 -3.48 -21.57
CA MET A 35 -29.87 -4.41 -20.58
C MET A 35 -28.59 -5.10 -21.05
N GLU A 36 -28.60 -5.65 -22.27
CA GLU A 36 -27.44 -6.35 -22.82
C GLU A 36 -26.25 -5.42 -22.99
N ARG A 37 -26.51 -4.17 -23.40
CA ARG A 37 -25.49 -3.13 -23.51
C ARG A 37 -24.86 -2.84 -22.15
N HIS A 38 -25.67 -2.62 -21.12
CA HIS A 38 -25.17 -2.38 -19.76
C HIS A 38 -24.36 -3.56 -19.20
N ILE A 39 -24.80 -4.80 -19.46
CA ILE A 39 -24.10 -6.03 -19.03
C ILE A 39 -22.74 -6.14 -19.73
N GLN A 40 -22.69 -5.87 -21.03
CA GLN A 40 -21.43 -5.89 -21.78
C GLN A 40 -20.50 -4.76 -21.36
N ASP A 41 -21.02 -3.55 -21.15
CA ASP A 41 -20.23 -2.40 -20.73
C ASP A 41 -19.60 -2.63 -19.34
N ILE A 42 -20.36 -3.15 -18.38
CA ILE A 42 -19.85 -3.37 -17.02
C ILE A 42 -18.89 -4.57 -16.94
N SER A 43 -19.14 -5.62 -17.72
CA SER A 43 -18.27 -6.79 -17.73
C SER A 43 -16.92 -6.50 -18.40
N LYS A 44 -16.91 -5.66 -19.45
CA LYS A 44 -15.71 -5.07 -20.06
C LYS A 44 -14.95 -4.18 -19.09
N LEU A 45 -15.68 -3.28 -18.43
CA LEU A 45 -15.09 -2.32 -17.50
C LEU A 45 -14.32 -3.00 -16.37
N LEU A 46 -14.83 -4.12 -15.86
CA LEU A 46 -14.25 -4.84 -14.72
C LEU A 46 -13.48 -6.10 -15.10
N PHE A 47 -13.26 -6.34 -16.41
CA PHE A 47 -12.47 -7.45 -16.95
C PHE A 47 -12.87 -8.82 -16.38
N PHE A 48 -14.16 -9.18 -16.52
CA PHE A 48 -14.66 -10.51 -16.15
C PHE A 48 -15.61 -11.15 -17.17
N GLU A 49 -15.64 -10.65 -18.41
CA GLU A 49 -16.47 -11.15 -19.53
C GLU A 49 -16.41 -12.67 -19.70
N MET A 50 -15.20 -13.22 -19.66
CA MET A 50 -14.92 -14.65 -19.81
C MET A 50 -15.56 -15.54 -18.73
N HIS A 51 -16.01 -14.95 -17.62
CA HIS A 51 -16.67 -15.68 -16.53
C HIS A 51 -18.19 -15.54 -16.55
N LEU A 52 -18.77 -14.67 -17.38
CA LEU A 52 -20.20 -14.33 -17.33
C LEU A 52 -21.14 -15.53 -17.40
N ASN A 53 -20.81 -16.54 -18.19
CA ASN A 53 -21.64 -17.74 -18.40
C ASN A 53 -21.29 -18.89 -17.43
N LYS A 54 -20.35 -18.67 -16.51
CA LYS A 54 -19.98 -19.63 -15.47
C LYS A 54 -20.83 -19.37 -14.22
N LEU A 55 -21.19 -20.44 -13.52
CA LEU A 55 -21.87 -20.35 -12.21
C LEU A 55 -21.01 -19.58 -11.20
N VAL A 56 -21.65 -18.72 -10.41
CA VAL A 56 -21.00 -17.88 -9.39
C VAL A 56 -20.31 -18.72 -8.33
N MET A 57 -20.84 -19.91 -7.99
CA MET A 57 -20.16 -20.84 -7.07
C MET A 57 -18.72 -21.17 -7.50
N ASN A 58 -18.45 -21.18 -8.81
CA ASN A 58 -17.14 -21.53 -9.37
C ASN A 58 -16.25 -20.30 -9.64
N TYR A 59 -16.63 -19.12 -9.17
CA TYR A 59 -15.82 -17.91 -9.28
C TYR A 59 -14.74 -17.91 -8.19
N SER A 60 -13.55 -17.40 -8.52
CA SER A 60 -12.57 -17.03 -7.49
C SER A 60 -13.12 -15.88 -6.63
N GLY A 61 -12.60 -15.71 -5.42
CA GLY A 61 -12.99 -14.59 -4.54
C GLY A 61 -12.88 -13.23 -5.23
N GLY A 62 -11.79 -12.99 -5.98
CA GLY A 62 -11.61 -11.77 -6.76
C GLY A 62 -12.67 -11.59 -7.86
N THR A 63 -13.08 -12.65 -8.56
CA THR A 63 -14.14 -12.55 -9.58
C THR A 63 -15.53 -12.36 -8.94
N LYS A 64 -15.79 -12.97 -7.77
CA LYS A 64 -17.00 -12.67 -6.98
C LYS A 64 -17.04 -11.20 -6.59
N ARG A 65 -15.92 -10.65 -6.12
CA ARG A 65 -15.77 -9.22 -5.79
C ARG A 65 -16.01 -8.30 -6.98
N LYS A 66 -15.47 -8.64 -8.15
CA LYS A 66 -15.72 -7.92 -9.40
C LYS A 66 -17.21 -7.92 -9.75
N LEU A 67 -17.89 -9.07 -9.63
CA LEU A 67 -19.33 -9.18 -9.89
C LEU A 67 -20.15 -8.36 -8.89
N SER A 68 -19.82 -8.41 -7.60
CA SER A 68 -20.46 -7.59 -6.55
C SER A 68 -20.31 -6.09 -6.83
N THR A 69 -19.10 -5.66 -7.22
CA THR A 69 -18.84 -4.28 -7.64
C THR A 69 -19.60 -3.92 -8.92
N ALA A 70 -19.71 -4.85 -9.88
CA ALA A 70 -20.49 -4.67 -11.11
C ALA A 70 -21.97 -4.40 -10.79
N VAL A 71 -22.55 -5.17 -9.88
CA VAL A 71 -23.94 -4.99 -9.41
C VAL A 71 -24.15 -3.62 -8.75
N ALA A 72 -23.18 -3.14 -7.98
CA ALA A 72 -23.25 -1.83 -7.35
C ALA A 72 -23.21 -0.68 -8.37
N LEU A 73 -22.41 -0.82 -9.44
CA LEU A 73 -22.26 0.19 -10.51
C LEU A 73 -23.33 0.07 -11.62
N LEU A 74 -24.10 -1.01 -11.62
CA LEU A 74 -25.12 -1.29 -12.62
C LEU A 74 -26.23 -0.23 -12.61
N GLY A 75 -26.64 0.20 -13.80
CA GLY A 75 -27.65 1.26 -13.96
C GLY A 75 -27.12 2.68 -13.75
N ASN A 76 -25.80 2.86 -13.67
CA ASN A 76 -25.14 4.16 -13.52
C ASN A 76 -25.76 5.01 -12.38
N PRO A 77 -25.74 4.52 -11.13
CA PRO A 77 -26.25 5.27 -9.99
C PRO A 77 -25.50 6.59 -9.82
N SER A 78 -26.16 7.61 -9.26
CA SER A 78 -25.55 8.93 -9.00
C SER A 78 -24.51 8.85 -7.90
N VAL A 79 -24.73 7.97 -6.91
CA VAL A 79 -23.85 7.73 -5.76
C VAL A 79 -23.70 6.23 -5.56
N SER A 80 -22.47 5.75 -5.39
CA SER A 80 -22.15 4.35 -5.08
C SER A 80 -21.36 4.25 -3.79
N PHE A 81 -21.74 3.32 -2.92
CA PHE A 81 -21.01 2.94 -1.71
C PHE A 81 -20.31 1.61 -1.92
N LEU A 82 -18.99 1.56 -1.76
CA LEU A 82 -18.18 0.38 -2.01
C LEU A 82 -17.43 -0.01 -0.74
N ASP A 83 -17.81 -1.13 -0.14
CA ASP A 83 -17.20 -1.61 1.08
C ASP A 83 -16.08 -2.62 0.75
N GLU A 84 -14.83 -2.20 0.93
CA GLU A 84 -13.63 -3.01 0.64
C GLU A 84 -13.63 -3.62 -0.78
N PRO A 85 -13.75 -2.80 -1.86
CA PRO A 85 -14.00 -3.30 -3.21
C PRO A 85 -12.80 -4.05 -3.82
N THR A 86 -11.58 -3.89 -3.29
CA THR A 86 -10.37 -4.52 -3.83
C THR A 86 -9.89 -5.72 -3.02
N THR A 87 -10.57 -6.05 -1.92
CA THR A 87 -10.20 -7.17 -1.05
C THR A 87 -10.29 -8.50 -1.81
N GLY A 88 -9.22 -9.29 -1.77
CA GLY A 88 -9.14 -10.59 -2.45
C GLY A 88 -8.97 -10.51 -3.97
N VAL A 89 -8.76 -9.30 -4.53
CA VAL A 89 -8.46 -9.08 -5.94
C VAL A 89 -6.93 -9.02 -6.14
N ASP A 90 -6.43 -9.69 -7.17
CA ASP A 90 -5.02 -9.70 -7.51
C ASP A 90 -4.50 -8.27 -7.86
N PRO A 91 -3.18 -8.00 -7.71
CA PRO A 91 -2.65 -6.66 -7.91
C PRO A 91 -2.91 -6.04 -9.28
N VAL A 92 -2.96 -6.86 -10.34
CA VAL A 92 -3.19 -6.36 -11.70
C VAL A 92 -4.65 -6.00 -11.88
N ALA A 93 -5.57 -6.90 -11.50
CA ALA A 93 -7.00 -6.65 -11.57
C ALA A 93 -7.44 -5.51 -10.66
N ARG A 94 -6.73 -5.25 -9.55
CA ARG A 94 -6.99 -4.08 -8.69
C ARG A 94 -6.79 -2.77 -9.43
N ARG A 95 -5.69 -2.64 -10.19
CA ARG A 95 -5.43 -1.44 -10.99
C ARG A 95 -6.50 -1.26 -12.08
N CYS A 96 -6.90 -2.34 -12.73
CA CYS A 96 -8.00 -2.30 -13.69
C CYS A 96 -9.32 -1.83 -13.04
N LEU A 97 -9.61 -2.29 -11.82
CA LEU A 97 -10.77 -1.82 -11.05
C LEU A 97 -10.64 -0.34 -10.69
N TRP A 98 -9.44 0.13 -10.35
CA TRP A 98 -9.20 1.56 -10.07
C TRP A 98 -9.44 2.44 -11.29
N ASP A 99 -8.96 2.02 -12.45
CA ASP A 99 -9.18 2.72 -13.73
C ASP A 99 -10.68 2.77 -14.05
N ALA A 100 -11.40 1.68 -13.79
CA ALA A 100 -12.85 1.61 -13.96
C ALA A 100 -13.61 2.58 -13.05
N LEU A 101 -13.25 2.65 -11.77
CA LEU A 101 -13.86 3.58 -10.81
C LEU A 101 -13.54 5.03 -11.20
N THR A 102 -12.30 5.31 -11.57
CA THR A 102 -11.87 6.64 -12.03
C THR A 102 -12.62 7.08 -13.28
N LYS A 103 -12.84 6.17 -14.23
CA LYS A 103 -13.67 6.45 -15.41
C LYS A 103 -15.11 6.83 -15.01
N LYS A 104 -15.70 6.13 -14.04
CA LYS A 104 -17.05 6.46 -13.54
C LYS A 104 -17.08 7.79 -12.79
N LEU A 105 -16.05 8.13 -12.03
CA LEU A 105 -15.94 9.45 -11.40
C LEU A 105 -15.89 10.56 -12.45
N ASN A 106 -15.13 10.38 -13.53
CA ASN A 106 -15.04 11.34 -14.64
C ASN A 106 -16.36 11.51 -15.42
N GLU A 107 -17.25 10.52 -15.38
CA GLU A 107 -18.63 10.61 -15.89
C GLU A 107 -19.57 11.41 -14.96
N GLY A 108 -19.04 12.06 -13.91
CA GLY A 108 -19.81 12.88 -12.97
C GLY A 108 -20.49 12.09 -11.85
N ARG A 109 -20.01 10.86 -11.57
CA ARG A 109 -20.55 10.02 -10.49
C ARG A 109 -19.79 10.26 -9.19
N SER A 110 -20.48 10.03 -8.07
CA SER A 110 -19.85 10.07 -6.75
C SER A 110 -19.69 8.66 -6.20
N ILE A 111 -18.51 8.36 -5.66
CA ILE A 111 -18.20 7.05 -5.08
C ILE A 111 -17.67 7.29 -3.67
N VAL A 112 -18.22 6.56 -2.71
CA VAL A 112 -17.72 6.48 -1.33
C VAL A 112 -17.19 5.07 -1.16
N LEU A 113 -15.92 4.94 -0.82
CA LEU A 113 -15.31 3.64 -0.59
C LEU A 113 -14.70 3.55 0.82
N THR A 114 -14.72 2.35 1.39
CA THR A 114 -13.94 1.99 2.57
C THR A 114 -12.79 1.08 2.12
N SER A 115 -11.61 1.32 2.68
CA SER A 115 -10.44 0.49 2.41
C SER A 115 -9.48 0.56 3.58
N HIS A 116 -8.93 -0.58 3.96
CA HIS A 116 -7.77 -0.69 4.84
C HIS A 116 -6.44 -0.40 4.14
N SER A 117 -6.43 -0.35 2.79
CA SER A 117 -5.25 -0.04 2.01
C SER A 117 -5.08 1.46 1.82
N MET A 118 -4.00 2.00 2.38
CA MET A 118 -3.64 3.41 2.18
C MET A 118 -3.27 3.70 0.72
N GLU A 119 -2.72 2.73 0.00
CA GLU A 119 -2.41 2.84 -1.43
C GLU A 119 -3.68 3.04 -2.25
N GLU A 120 -4.75 2.27 -1.96
CA GLU A 120 -6.04 2.42 -2.62
C GLU A 120 -6.68 3.78 -2.32
N CYS A 121 -6.67 4.16 -1.04
CA CYS A 121 -7.17 5.45 -0.59
C CYS A 121 -6.45 6.61 -1.30
N GLU A 122 -5.14 6.55 -1.41
CA GLU A 122 -4.34 7.60 -2.04
C GLU A 122 -4.54 7.65 -3.57
N ALA A 123 -4.67 6.49 -4.22
CA ALA A 123 -4.86 6.40 -5.66
C ALA A 123 -6.26 6.86 -6.13
N LEU A 124 -7.31 6.54 -5.37
CA LEU A 124 -8.69 6.76 -5.78
C LEU A 124 -9.35 8.01 -5.19
N CYS A 125 -8.98 8.41 -3.98
CA CYS A 125 -9.75 9.40 -3.23
C CYS A 125 -9.24 10.81 -3.42
N ASN A 126 -10.12 11.71 -3.83
CA ASN A 126 -9.88 13.16 -3.77
C ASN A 126 -10.00 13.73 -2.35
N ARG A 127 -10.78 13.05 -1.49
CA ARG A 127 -11.02 13.41 -0.09
C ARG A 127 -11.06 12.15 0.75
N LEU A 128 -10.27 12.14 1.82
CA LEU A 128 -10.12 11.03 2.75
C LEU A 128 -10.71 11.37 4.12
N ILE A 129 -11.18 10.34 4.80
CA ILE A 129 -11.61 10.37 6.19
C ILE A 129 -10.86 9.27 6.91
N ILE A 130 -10.12 9.63 7.96
CA ILE A 130 -9.49 8.64 8.84
C ILE A 130 -10.38 8.47 10.07
N MET A 131 -10.82 7.24 10.29
CA MET A 131 -11.63 6.84 11.44
C MET A 131 -10.84 5.90 12.34
N VAL A 132 -10.88 6.14 13.65
CA VAL A 132 -10.27 5.29 14.68
C VAL A 132 -11.27 5.14 15.83
N ASN A 133 -11.52 3.91 16.29
CA ASN A 133 -12.46 3.60 17.37
C ASN A 133 -13.85 4.26 17.22
N GLY A 134 -14.40 4.25 16.00
CA GLY A 134 -15.71 4.81 15.70
C GLY A 134 -15.78 6.34 15.67
N ARG A 135 -14.66 7.05 15.82
CA ARG A 135 -14.59 8.51 15.73
C ARG A 135 -13.81 8.96 14.52
N ILE A 136 -14.29 10.01 13.85
CA ILE A 136 -13.58 10.66 12.76
C ILE A 136 -12.43 11.47 13.35
N CYS A 137 -11.19 11.07 13.05
CA CYS A 137 -9.99 11.75 13.53
C CYS A 137 -9.63 12.94 12.64
N CYS A 138 -9.74 12.77 11.32
CA CYS A 138 -9.47 13.84 10.37
C CYS A 138 -10.17 13.62 9.03
N ILE A 139 -10.30 14.72 8.28
CA ILE A 139 -10.90 14.77 6.96
C ILE A 139 -10.12 15.78 6.09
N GLY A 140 -9.86 15.43 4.85
CA GLY A 140 -9.13 16.29 3.91
C GLY A 140 -8.61 15.53 2.70
N SER A 141 -8.01 16.21 1.73
CA SER A 141 -7.30 15.51 0.65
C SER A 141 -6.06 14.77 1.18
N PRO A 142 -5.56 13.73 0.50
CA PRO A 142 -4.31 13.06 0.86
C PRO A 142 -3.16 14.05 1.17
N GLN A 143 -3.00 15.06 0.31
CA GLN A 143 -1.96 16.08 0.48
C GLN A 143 -2.22 17.00 1.69
N GLN A 144 -3.47 17.40 1.93
CA GLN A 144 -3.81 18.23 3.10
C GLN A 144 -3.54 17.48 4.40
N LEU A 145 -3.85 16.18 4.45
CA LEU A 145 -3.58 15.34 5.62
C LEU A 145 -2.07 15.17 5.83
N LYS A 146 -1.30 14.91 4.76
CA LYS A 146 0.17 14.84 4.80
C LYS A 146 0.80 16.15 5.27
N ASN A 147 0.30 17.30 4.81
CA ASN A 147 0.83 18.60 5.23
C ASN A 147 0.43 18.97 6.68
N LYS A 148 -0.78 18.62 7.11
CA LYS A 148 -1.30 18.97 8.44
C LYS A 148 -0.75 18.08 9.55
N PHE A 149 -0.58 16.78 9.25
CA PHE A 149 -0.21 15.77 10.25
C PHE A 149 1.16 15.13 9.99
N GLY A 150 1.72 15.27 8.79
CA GLY A 150 3.09 14.85 8.49
C GLY A 150 4.09 15.84 9.06
N LYS A 151 4.46 15.64 10.32
CA LYS A 151 5.52 16.40 10.98
C LYS A 151 6.81 15.61 10.91
N GLY A 152 7.42 15.57 9.73
CA GLY A 152 8.75 15.01 9.59
C GLY A 152 9.03 14.15 8.37
N TYR A 153 10.28 13.73 8.31
CA TYR A 153 10.83 12.88 7.26
C TYR A 153 11.20 11.51 7.81
N THR A 154 10.90 10.47 7.04
CA THR A 154 11.42 9.13 7.31
C THR A 154 12.71 8.95 6.54
N VAL A 155 13.79 8.58 7.22
CA VAL A 155 15.08 8.28 6.61
C VAL A 155 15.39 6.81 6.85
N ARG A 156 15.58 6.05 5.77
CA ARG A 156 16.03 4.65 5.84
C ARG A 156 17.45 4.57 5.32
N ILE A 157 18.35 4.02 6.12
CA ILE A 157 19.78 3.91 5.81
C ILE A 157 20.14 2.43 5.84
N LYS A 158 20.65 1.92 4.72
CA LYS A 158 21.20 0.57 4.60
C LYS A 158 22.72 0.64 4.76
N VAL A 159 23.22 -0.02 5.78
CA VAL A 159 24.65 -0.09 6.10
C VAL A 159 25.26 -1.29 5.39
N ARG A 160 26.49 -1.12 4.89
CA ARG A 160 27.24 -2.20 4.27
C ARG A 160 27.62 -3.24 5.32
N THR A 161 27.18 -4.46 5.11
CA THR A 161 27.75 -5.62 5.80
C THR A 161 29.06 -5.98 5.09
N GLY A 162 30.10 -6.42 5.81
CA GLY A 162 31.41 -6.74 5.23
C GLY A 162 31.42 -7.85 4.17
N LEU A 163 30.25 -8.33 3.74
CA LEU A 163 30.06 -9.26 2.63
C LEU A 163 30.16 -8.50 1.31
N THR A 164 31.38 -8.30 0.83
CA THR A 164 31.55 -8.17 -0.63
C THR A 164 31.11 -9.48 -1.26
N ASP A 165 30.05 -9.47 -2.06
CA ASP A 165 29.71 -10.55 -2.99
C ASP A 165 30.78 -10.63 -4.10
N SER A 166 32.00 -11.02 -3.74
CA SER A 166 33.03 -11.46 -4.67
C SER A 166 32.83 -12.95 -4.96
N ASN A 167 31.68 -13.28 -5.56
CA ASN A 167 31.40 -14.61 -6.12
C ASN A 167 30.76 -14.52 -7.51
N GLN A 168 31.25 -13.61 -8.34
CA GLN A 168 31.17 -13.78 -9.79
C GLN A 168 32.60 -13.65 -10.34
N ASN A 169 33.10 -14.75 -10.91
CA ASN A 169 34.39 -14.93 -11.59
C ASN A 169 35.56 -15.50 -10.76
N LEU A 170 35.45 -16.74 -10.31
CA LEU A 170 36.62 -17.62 -10.07
C LEU A 170 36.36 -18.97 -10.75
N SER A 171 37.19 -19.28 -11.74
CA SER A 171 37.21 -20.53 -12.51
C SER A 171 37.36 -21.76 -11.63
N GLU A 172 36.76 -22.86 -12.08
CA GLU A 172 36.40 -24.06 -11.33
C GLU A 172 37.54 -24.99 -10.84
N GLY A 173 38.81 -24.59 -10.93
CA GLY A 173 39.94 -25.45 -10.56
C GLY A 173 40.70 -24.90 -9.37
N GLU A 174 40.37 -25.37 -8.15
CA GLU A 174 41.21 -25.44 -6.93
C GLU A 174 40.37 -25.20 -5.66
N ARG A 175 39.53 -26.19 -5.30
CA ARG A 175 38.49 -26.03 -4.28
C ARG A 175 38.65 -26.85 -3.00
N ARG A 176 39.84 -27.38 -2.67
CA ARG A 176 39.90 -28.45 -1.64
C ARG A 176 40.69 -28.25 -0.36
N HIS A 177 41.52 -27.22 -0.16
CA HIS A 177 42.38 -27.19 1.05
C HIS A 177 42.27 -25.99 2.01
N SER A 178 41.24 -25.13 1.92
CA SER A 178 41.08 -24.03 2.89
C SER A 178 39.63 -23.56 3.11
N LYS A 179 38.62 -24.43 3.03
CA LYS A 179 37.20 -24.03 3.15
C LYS A 179 36.61 -24.06 4.57
N ILE A 180 37.25 -24.73 5.53
CA ILE A 180 36.63 -25.00 6.84
C ILE A 180 37.06 -24.00 7.93
N ALA A 181 38.30 -23.48 7.88
CA ALA A 181 38.80 -22.55 8.91
C ALA A 181 38.26 -21.11 8.78
N TRP A 182 37.92 -20.66 7.57
CA TRP A 182 37.43 -19.28 7.33
C TRP A 182 35.95 -19.08 7.65
N ARG A 183 35.18 -20.16 7.79
CA ARG A 183 33.71 -20.09 7.89
C ARG A 183 33.22 -19.77 9.30
N ASN A 184 34.01 -20.06 10.33
CA ASN A 184 33.66 -19.75 11.72
C ASN A 184 34.28 -18.44 12.23
N ASN A 185 35.45 -18.03 11.71
CA ASN A 185 36.09 -16.75 12.09
C ASN A 185 35.55 -15.53 11.34
N SER A 186 34.97 -15.70 10.14
CA SER A 186 34.43 -14.58 9.36
C SER A 186 33.06 -14.10 9.85
N ILE A 187 32.23 -14.98 10.40
CA ILE A 187 30.88 -14.63 10.89
C ILE A 187 30.98 -13.70 12.11
N ILE A 188 31.80 -14.06 13.10
CA ILE A 188 32.01 -13.25 14.31
C ILE A 188 32.62 -11.89 13.95
N SER A 189 33.57 -11.86 13.01
CA SER A 189 34.20 -10.62 12.55
C SER A 189 33.20 -9.69 11.84
N ASN A 190 32.28 -10.25 11.07
CA ASN A 190 31.31 -9.47 10.29
C ASN A 190 30.22 -8.84 11.16
N ASP A 191 29.73 -9.54 12.19
CA ASP A 191 28.75 -8.98 13.12
C ASP A 191 29.37 -7.82 13.92
N ILE A 192 30.65 -7.93 14.33
CA ILE A 192 31.38 -6.85 15.01
C ILE A 192 31.58 -5.64 14.10
N VAL A 193 31.92 -5.85 12.82
CA VAL A 193 32.08 -4.77 11.83
C VAL A 193 30.74 -4.09 11.54
N LEU A 194 29.66 -4.87 11.43
CA LEU A 194 28.32 -4.33 11.23
C LEU A 194 27.87 -3.49 12.43
N ASP A 195 28.06 -3.99 13.66
CA ASP A 195 27.75 -3.25 14.88
C ASP A 195 28.54 -1.93 14.99
N THR A 196 29.79 -1.92 14.53
CA THR A 196 30.62 -0.70 14.51
C THR A 196 30.07 0.30 13.49
N ASN A 197 29.81 -0.13 12.26
CA ASN A 197 29.25 0.75 11.22
C ASN A 197 27.85 1.28 11.62
N ILE A 198 27.01 0.46 12.27
CA ILE A 198 25.70 0.87 12.79
C ILE A 198 25.86 1.96 13.86
N LYS A 199 26.83 1.81 14.78
CA LYS A 199 27.12 2.84 15.80
C LYS A 199 27.57 4.15 15.17
N ASP A 200 28.49 4.11 14.20
CA ASP A 200 28.98 5.31 13.53
C ASP A 200 27.85 6.08 12.83
N VAL A 201 26.94 5.36 12.17
CA VAL A 201 25.74 5.95 11.53
C VAL A 201 24.78 6.52 12.57
N LYS A 202 24.59 5.83 13.70
CA LYS A 202 23.73 6.31 14.79
C LYS A 202 24.27 7.60 15.40
N ASP A 203 25.57 7.65 15.73
CA ASP A 203 26.24 8.84 16.25
C ASP A 203 26.16 10.01 15.27
N PHE A 204 26.30 9.75 13.98
CA PHE A 204 26.13 10.77 12.94
C PHE A 204 24.72 11.32 12.88
N MET A 205 23.70 10.45 12.92
CA MET A 205 22.29 10.87 12.84
C MET A 205 21.88 11.69 14.06
N GLU A 206 22.32 11.30 15.27
CA GLU A 206 22.07 12.03 16.51
C GLU A 206 22.77 13.40 16.56
N LYS A 207 23.98 13.51 15.97
CA LYS A 207 24.71 14.78 15.89
C LYS A 207 24.21 15.72 14.80
N SER A 208 23.78 15.17 13.66
CA SER A 208 23.44 15.96 12.47
C SER A 208 21.99 16.44 12.47
N PHE A 209 21.09 15.71 13.11
CA PHE A 209 19.65 16.00 13.09
C PHE A 209 19.09 16.03 14.51
N ILE A 210 18.73 17.24 14.97
CA ILE A 210 18.10 17.45 16.27
C ILE A 210 16.68 16.87 16.24
N GLY A 211 16.33 16.02 17.20
CA GLY A 211 15.02 15.38 17.25
C GLY A 211 14.86 14.18 16.29
N CYS A 212 15.97 13.58 15.86
CA CYS A 212 15.99 12.30 15.17
C CYS A 212 15.59 11.16 16.13
N GLU A 213 14.54 10.42 15.78
CA GLU A 213 14.07 9.26 16.54
C GLU A 213 14.30 7.98 15.73
N LEU A 214 15.07 7.05 16.27
CA LEU A 214 15.23 5.73 15.69
C LEU A 214 13.94 4.92 15.96
N LYS A 215 13.18 4.62 14.89
CA LYS A 215 11.94 3.85 15.00
C LYS A 215 12.22 2.35 15.00
N GLU A 216 13.15 1.89 14.17
CA GLU A 216 13.37 0.47 13.95
C GLU A 216 14.77 0.18 13.41
N ILE A 217 15.33 -0.96 13.81
CA ILE A 217 16.56 -1.52 13.22
C ILE A 217 16.26 -2.96 12.78
N HIS A 218 16.53 -3.25 11.51
CA HIS A 218 16.45 -4.60 10.95
C HIS A 218 17.79 -4.99 10.34
N TYR A 219 18.60 -5.74 11.09
CA TYR A 219 19.95 -6.16 10.70
C TYR A 219 20.81 -4.94 10.29
N ASN A 220 20.98 -4.69 8.98
CA ASN A 220 21.75 -3.57 8.46
C ASN A 220 20.90 -2.38 7.97
N LEU A 221 19.59 -2.39 8.19
CA LEU A 221 18.67 -1.32 7.80
C LEU A 221 18.21 -0.54 9.04
N LEU A 222 18.49 0.76 9.07
CA LEU A 222 18.07 1.66 10.14
C LEU A 222 16.96 2.58 9.63
N ASN A 223 15.86 2.67 10.37
CA ASN A 223 14.73 3.52 10.06
C ASN A 223 14.62 4.65 11.10
N TYR A 224 14.85 5.87 10.66
CA TYR A 224 14.77 7.10 11.47
C TYR A 224 13.56 7.94 11.08
N TYR A 225 13.04 8.68 12.06
CA TYR A 225 12.01 9.70 11.88
C TYR A 225 12.56 11.04 12.37
N LEU A 226 12.57 12.04 11.49
CA LEU A 226 13.08 13.38 11.75
C LEU A 226 11.89 14.31 11.97
N ASN A 227 11.70 14.79 13.21
CA ASN A 227 10.54 15.61 13.59
C ASN A 227 10.68 17.11 13.27
N ASP A 228 11.78 17.51 12.67
CA ASP A 228 12.10 18.92 12.45
C ASP A 228 11.43 19.45 11.17
N THR A 229 10.58 20.46 11.34
CA THR A 229 9.82 21.11 10.27
C THR A 229 10.64 22.08 9.43
N ASP A 230 11.79 22.53 9.94
CA ASP A 230 12.66 23.49 9.25
C ASP A 230 13.70 22.79 8.36
N LEU A 231 13.87 21.47 8.53
CA LEU A 231 14.71 20.66 7.66
C LEU A 231 14.12 20.58 6.26
N THR A 232 14.95 20.89 5.25
CA THR A 232 14.58 20.68 3.85
C THR A 232 15.08 19.34 3.34
N TRP A 233 14.38 18.77 2.35
CA TRP A 233 14.85 17.59 1.60
C TRP A 233 16.32 17.74 1.18
N ALA A 234 16.68 18.89 0.60
CA ALA A 234 18.04 19.15 0.13
C ALA A 234 19.09 19.07 1.25
N HIS A 235 18.76 19.55 2.46
CA HIS A 235 19.67 19.47 3.59
C HIS A 235 19.87 18.03 4.06
N ILE A 236 18.77 17.25 4.18
CA ILE A 236 18.82 15.85 4.62
C ILE A 236 19.61 15.01 3.61
N PHE A 237 19.27 15.10 2.32
CA PHE A 237 20.01 14.41 1.26
C PHE A 237 21.47 14.83 1.24
N GLY A 238 21.75 16.13 1.27
CA GLY A 238 23.12 16.64 1.21
C GLY A 238 23.97 16.24 2.42
N ALA A 239 23.38 16.11 3.61
CA ALA A 239 24.07 15.61 4.79
C ALA A 239 24.39 14.11 4.67
N ILE A 240 23.39 13.29 4.31
CA ILE A 240 23.56 11.84 4.20
C ILE A 240 24.48 11.47 3.02
N GLU A 241 24.37 12.16 1.89
CA GLU A 241 25.22 11.91 0.72
C GLU A 241 26.70 12.20 1.02
N ARG A 242 27.00 13.27 1.76
CA ARG A 242 28.36 13.56 2.22
C ARG A 242 28.87 12.49 3.18
N ALA A 243 28.00 12.04 4.08
CA ALA A 243 28.31 11.01 5.05
C ALA A 243 28.44 9.62 4.43
N LYS A 244 27.80 9.34 3.29
CA LYS A 244 27.84 8.05 2.60
C LYS A 244 29.25 7.60 2.22
N ASN A 245 30.13 8.55 1.90
CA ASN A 245 31.52 8.26 1.55
C ASN A 245 32.39 7.95 2.76
N THR A 246 31.98 8.37 3.97
CA THR A 246 32.77 8.25 5.21
C THR A 246 32.24 7.20 6.15
N LEU A 247 30.91 7.08 6.24
CA LEU A 247 30.18 6.06 6.96
C LEU A 247 29.78 5.03 5.91
N ASN A 248 30.16 3.76 6.08
CA ASN A 248 29.95 2.64 5.13
C ASN A 248 28.46 2.37 4.80
N ILE A 249 27.76 3.33 4.23
CA ILE A 249 26.36 3.32 3.85
C ILE A 249 26.29 2.77 2.42
N GLU A 250 25.59 1.66 2.26
CA GLU A 250 25.34 1.04 0.96
C GLU A 250 24.32 1.87 0.18
N ASP A 251 23.19 2.18 0.82
CA ASP A 251 22.09 2.92 0.21
C ASP A 251 21.28 3.69 1.25
N TYR A 252 20.54 4.70 0.83
CA TYR A 252 19.60 5.41 1.69
C TYR A 252 18.37 5.86 0.90
N SER A 253 17.26 6.01 1.62
CA SER A 253 16.05 6.63 1.10
C SER A 253 15.50 7.60 2.12
N VAL A 254 15.02 8.74 1.63
CA VAL A 254 14.29 9.71 2.45
C VAL A 254 12.89 9.78 1.88
N GLY A 255 11.90 9.82 2.76
CA GLY A 255 10.48 9.88 2.44
C GLY A 255 9.77 10.90 3.31
N GLN A 256 8.68 11.46 2.81
CA GLN A 256 7.75 12.22 3.66
C GLN A 256 6.91 11.23 4.49
N THR A 257 6.35 11.72 5.61
CA THR A 257 5.37 10.97 6.38
C THR A 257 4.24 10.43 5.47
N THR A 258 4.00 9.11 5.51
CA THR A 258 2.94 8.46 4.71
C THR A 258 1.57 8.57 5.40
N LEU A 259 0.48 8.37 4.65
CA LEU A 259 -0.87 8.29 5.26
C LEU A 259 -0.97 7.15 6.26
N GLU A 260 -0.27 6.05 6.02
CA GLU A 260 -0.17 4.92 6.95
C GLU A 260 0.46 5.34 8.29
N GLN A 261 1.58 6.07 8.26
CA GLN A 261 2.21 6.59 9.48
C GLN A 261 1.29 7.58 10.22
N ILE A 262 0.57 8.44 9.49
CA ILE A 262 -0.43 9.34 10.08
C ILE A 262 -1.54 8.53 10.77
N PHE A 263 -2.05 7.49 10.11
CA PHE A 263 -3.05 6.59 10.67
C PHE A 263 -2.54 5.89 11.94
N LEU A 264 -1.35 5.30 11.90
CA LEU A 264 -0.72 4.64 13.04
C LEU A 264 -0.54 5.60 14.22
N THR A 265 -0.19 6.86 13.96
CA THR A 265 -0.09 7.90 15.00
C THR A 265 -1.42 8.15 15.69
N PHE A 266 -2.53 8.22 14.94
CA PHE A 266 -3.86 8.36 15.53
C PHE A 266 -4.31 7.12 16.29
N ALA A 267 -4.02 5.93 15.75
CA ALA A 267 -4.35 4.65 16.37
C ALA A 267 -3.61 4.45 17.70
N SER A 268 -2.35 4.87 17.78
CA SER A 268 -1.54 4.76 18.99
C SER A 268 -1.98 5.73 20.09
N LYS A 269 -2.24 7.01 19.76
CA LYS A 269 -2.70 8.01 20.74
C LYS A 269 -3.98 7.61 21.47
N GLN A 270 -4.95 7.06 20.73
CA GLN A 270 -6.21 6.65 21.36
C GLN A 270 -6.06 5.41 22.26
N LYS A 271 -5.06 4.54 22.04
CA LYS A 271 -4.78 3.44 22.96
C LYS A 271 -4.23 3.93 24.30
N GLU A 272 -3.57 5.09 24.32
CA GLU A 272 -3.10 5.73 25.56
C GLU A 272 -4.27 6.35 26.32
N ASP A 273 -5.21 7.00 25.63
CA ASP A 273 -6.40 7.59 26.24
C ASP A 273 -7.37 6.56 26.87
N ILE A 274 -7.36 5.31 26.41
CA ILE A 274 -8.21 4.22 26.95
C ILE A 274 -7.56 3.55 28.18
N LYS A 275 -6.28 3.82 28.46
CA LYS A 275 -5.55 3.27 29.61
C LYS A 275 -5.58 4.16 30.86
N LEU A 276 -6.29 5.29 30.80
CA LEU A 276 -6.60 6.19 31.92
C LEU A 276 -8.05 5.97 32.38
#